data_AF-A0A1S8WQA4-F1
#
_entry.id   AF-A0A1S8WQA4-F1
#
_cell.length_a   1.000
_cell.length_b   1.000
_cell.length_c   1.000
_cell.angle_alpha   90.00
_cell.angle_beta   90.00
_cell.angle_gamma   90.00
#
_symmetry.space_group_name_H-M   'P 1'
#
loop_
_entity.id
_entity.type
_entity.pdbx_description
1 polymer ?
#
loop_
_entity_poly.entity_id
_entity_poly.type
_entity_poly.pdbx_seq_one_letter_code
_entity_poly.pdbx_strand_id
1 'polypeptide(L)'
;MVFRCDAGGIFCVLLTYLIVAYADYVVMFHLILPVLKTSFAAIINAALFNTVALMLCFSHLCAVLVDPGIIPRNQYQIIRDGGTTSVEVPAGWTICNKCAMARPPRAHHCRVCNSCVKRMDHHCP
;
A
#
# COMPACT_ATOMS: atom_id res chain seq x y z
N MET A 1 -11.35 -2.74 4.87
CA MET A 1 -10.12 -1.91 4.94
C MET A 1 -10.05 -1.30 6.33
N VAL A 2 -9.06 -1.66 7.14
CA VAL A 2 -8.80 -0.97 8.41
C VAL A 2 -7.71 0.05 8.14
N PHE A 3 -8.09 1.29 7.84
CA PHE A 3 -7.13 2.38 7.69
C PHE A 3 -6.45 2.62 9.03
N ARG A 4 -5.14 2.42 9.09
CA ARG A 4 -4.32 2.72 10.27
C ARG A 4 -3.59 4.02 9.99
N CYS A 5 -3.80 5.00 10.86
CA CYS A 5 -3.19 6.31 10.74
C CYS A 5 -1.68 6.18 11.01
N ASP A 6 -0.88 6.09 9.95
CA ASP A 6 0.58 6.17 10.00
C ASP A 6 0.99 7.59 9.58
N ALA A 7 1.43 8.41 10.54
CA ALA A 7 1.78 9.80 10.28
C ALA A 7 2.94 9.92 9.27
N GLY A 8 3.89 8.97 9.31
CA GLY A 8 4.99 8.92 8.35
C GLY A 8 4.46 8.68 6.93
N GLY A 9 3.56 7.72 6.77
CA GLY A 9 2.98 7.42 5.48
C GLY A 9 2.06 8.49 4.93
N ILE A 10 1.26 9.13 5.80
CA ILE A 10 0.45 10.29 5.40
C ILE A 10 1.35 11.40 4.87
N PHE A 11 2.46 11.69 5.55
CA PHE A 11 3.43 12.67 5.08
C PHE A 11 4.05 12.28 3.72
N CYS A 12 4.50 11.04 3.57
CA CYS A 12 5.06 10.54 2.31
C CYS A 12 4.07 10.64 1.14
N VAL A 13 2.80 10.28 1.36
CA VAL A 13 1.73 10.37 0.36
C VAL A 13 1.50 11.83 -0.05
N LEU A 14 1.38 12.74 0.91
CA LEU A 14 1.19 14.16 0.64
C LEU A 14 2.37 14.74 -0.13
N LEU A 15 3.60 14.45 0.30
CA LEU A 15 4.82 14.90 -0.37
C LEU A 15 4.88 14.39 -1.82
N THR A 16 4.57 13.11 -2.04
CA THR A 16 4.57 12.50 -3.38
C THR A 16 3.59 13.22 -4.31
N TYR A 17 2.35 13.44 -3.88
CA TYR A 17 1.36 14.12 -4.71
C TYR A 17 1.66 15.61 -4.92
N LEU A 18 2.26 16.29 -3.94
CA LEU A 18 2.74 17.67 -4.11
C LEU A 18 3.84 17.75 -5.18
N ILE A 19 4.80 16.82 -5.16
CA ILE A 19 5.87 16.77 -6.16
C ILE A 19 5.30 16.46 -7.55
N VAL A 20 4.38 15.51 -7.67
CA VAL A 20 3.75 15.16 -8.94
C VAL A 20 2.94 16.33 -9.50
N ALA A 21 2.14 17.00 -8.66
CA ALA A 21 1.36 18.16 -9.08
C ALA A 21 2.25 19.34 -9.49
N TYR A 22 3.36 19.57 -8.78
CA TYR A 22 4.32 20.61 -9.14
C TYR A 22 5.03 20.29 -10.46
N ALA A 23 5.45 19.03 -10.67
CA ALA A 23 6.05 18.60 -11.93
C ALA A 23 5.08 18.77 -13.10
N ASP A 24 3.80 18.40 -12.91
CA ASP A 24 2.75 18.60 -13.91
C ASP A 24 2.56 20.08 -14.25
N TYR A 25 2.46 20.94 -13.23
CA TYR A 25 2.40 22.39 -13.42
C TYR A 25 3.56 22.92 -14.26
N VAL A 26 4.81 22.58 -13.91
CA VAL A 26 5.98 23.08 -14.63
C VAL A 26 5.99 22.59 -16.07
N VAL A 27 5.75 21.30 -16.31
CA VAL A 27 5.74 20.74 -17.67
C VAL A 27 4.64 21.38 -18.51
N MET A 28 3.42 21.50 -17.99
CA MET A 28 2.28 22.02 -18.75
C MET A 28 2.42 23.51 -19.05
N PHE A 29 2.76 24.32 -18.06
CA PHE A 29 2.78 25.79 -18.21
C PHE A 29 4.09 26.33 -18.77
N HIS A 30 5.24 25.77 -18.38
CA HIS A 30 6.54 26.31 -18.77
C HIS A 30 7.17 25.60 -19.96
N LEU A 31 6.82 24.33 -20.24
CA LEU A 31 7.38 23.60 -21.39
C LEU A 31 6.38 23.46 -22.53
N ILE A 32 5.16 22.97 -22.28
CA ILE A 32 4.19 22.67 -23.35
C ILE A 32 3.52 23.93 -23.90
N LEU A 33 2.96 24.79 -23.02
CA LEU A 33 2.18 25.95 -23.44
C LEU A 33 2.92 26.90 -24.41
N PRO A 34 4.23 27.21 -24.22
CA PRO A 34 4.97 28.05 -25.16
C PRO A 34 5.14 27.42 -26.55
N VAL A 35 5.27 26.09 -26.62
CA VAL A 35 5.53 25.34 -27.86
C VAL A 35 4.24 24.93 -28.56
N LEU A 36 3.09 24.99 -27.87
CA LEU A 36 1.79 24.55 -28.36
C LEU A 36 1.37 25.20 -29.69
N LYS A 37 1.72 26.47 -29.88
CA LYS A 37 1.42 27.21 -31.12
C LYS A 37 2.30 26.82 -32.30
N THR A 38 3.44 26.19 -32.03
CA THR A 38 4.49 25.94 -33.01
C THR A 38 4.53 24.50 -33.53
N SER A 39 4.04 23.53 -32.75
CA SER A 39 4.13 22.12 -33.10
C SER A 39 3.00 21.28 -32.53
N PHE A 40 2.34 20.48 -33.37
CA PHE A 40 1.33 19.49 -32.95
C PHE A 40 1.94 18.40 -32.06
N ALA A 41 3.25 18.14 -32.16
CA ALA A 41 3.94 17.21 -31.27
C ALA A 41 3.84 17.64 -29.79
N ALA A 42 3.63 18.93 -29.51
CA ALA A 42 3.39 19.40 -28.14
C ALA A 42 2.09 18.81 -27.56
N ILE A 43 1.03 18.67 -28.36
CA ILE A 43 -0.24 18.06 -27.93
C ILE A 43 -0.05 16.57 -27.63
N ILE A 44 0.67 15.86 -28.50
CA ILE A 44 0.96 14.43 -28.30
C ILE A 44 1.78 14.23 -27.02
N ASN A 45 2.84 15.01 -26.82
CA ASN A 45 3.66 14.94 -25.62
C ASN A 45 2.87 15.27 -24.36
N ALA A 46 2.00 16.29 -24.41
CA ALA A 46 1.11 16.63 -23.29
C ALA A 46 0.16 15.47 -22.95
N ALA A 47 -0.45 14.83 -23.94
CA ALA A 47 -1.34 13.69 -23.74
C ALA A 47 -0.60 12.48 -23.14
N LEU A 48 0.59 12.16 -23.66
CA LEU A 48 1.43 11.07 -23.15
C LEU A 48 1.85 11.33 -21.70
N PHE A 49 2.33 12.54 -21.40
CA PHE A 49 2.77 12.91 -20.06
C PHE A 49 1.61 12.83 -19.05
N ASN A 50 0.45 13.41 -19.37
CA ASN A 50 -0.73 13.34 -18.51
C ASN A 50 -1.23 11.90 -18.31
N THR A 51 -1.15 11.05 -19.33
CA THR A 51 -1.53 9.64 -19.21
C THR A 51 -0.62 8.93 -18.21
N VAL A 52 0.70 9.13 -18.30
CA VAL A 52 1.65 8.55 -17.35
C VAL A 52 1.43 9.08 -15.94
N ALA A 53 1.20 10.39 -15.78
CA ALA A 53 0.91 10.99 -14.49
C ALA A 53 -0.38 10.42 -13.85
N LEU A 54 -1.44 10.22 -14.63
CA LEU A 54 -2.68 9.59 -14.18
C LEU A 54 -2.47 8.14 -13.76
N MET A 55 -1.72 7.35 -14.56
CA MET A 55 -1.40 5.96 -14.22
C MET A 55 -0.56 5.86 -12.95
N LEU A 56 0.40 6.77 -12.75
CA LEU A 56 1.18 6.89 -11.53
C LEU A 56 0.25 7.16 -10.33
N CYS A 57 -0.61 8.16 -10.43
CA CYS A 57 -1.52 8.51 -9.35
C CYS A 57 -2.47 7.35 -9.01
N PHE A 58 -3.02 6.68 -10.03
CA PHE A 58 -3.92 5.55 -9.85
C PHE A 58 -3.23 4.36 -9.19
N SER A 59 -2.08 3.94 -9.71
CA SER A 59 -1.33 2.79 -9.17
C SER A 59 -0.87 3.03 -7.73
N HIS A 60 -0.38 4.23 -7.42
CA HIS A 60 -0.01 4.61 -6.07
C HIS A 60 -1.22 4.64 -5.13
N LEU A 61 -2.35 5.18 -5.59
CA LEU A 61 -3.58 5.21 -4.79
C LEU A 61 -4.08 3.80 -4.47
N CYS A 62 -4.04 2.89 -5.44
CA CYS A 62 -4.34 1.48 -5.21
C CYS A 62 -3.37 0.87 -4.19
N ALA A 63 -2.07 1.13 -4.27
CA ALA A 63 -1.10 0.61 -3.32
C ALA A 63 -1.35 1.09 -1.87
N VAL A 64 -1.82 2.33 -1.70
CA VAL A 64 -2.11 2.92 -0.38
C VAL A 64 -3.48 2.49 0.16
N LEU A 65 -4.47 2.32 -0.71
CA LEU A 65 -5.87 2.10 -0.30
C LEU A 65 -6.32 0.64 -0.32
N VAL A 66 -5.66 -0.25 -1.05
CA VAL A 66 -6.06 -1.66 -1.10
C VAL A 66 -5.70 -2.34 0.21
N ASP A 67 -6.59 -3.23 0.68
CA ASP A 67 -6.31 -4.04 1.87
C ASP A 67 -5.04 -4.88 1.64
N PRO A 68 -4.00 -4.78 2.49
CA PRO A 68 -2.76 -5.51 2.30
C PRO A 68 -2.93 -7.03 2.49
N GLY A 69 -4.14 -7.50 2.85
CA GLY A 69 -4.45 -8.91 3.09
C GLY A 69 -4.46 -9.24 4.57
N ILE A 70 -5.07 -8.38 5.40
CA ILE A 70 -5.19 -8.57 6.84
C ILE A 70 -5.93 -9.89 7.15
N ILE A 71 -5.40 -10.67 8.09
CA ILE A 71 -6.04 -11.91 8.56
C ILE A 71 -6.97 -11.56 9.74
N PRO A 72 -8.27 -11.89 9.67
CA PRO A 72 -9.20 -11.71 10.78
C PRO A 72 -8.75 -12.51 12.02
N ARG A 73 -8.74 -11.87 13.20
CA ARG A 73 -8.24 -12.49 14.43
C ARG A 73 -9.11 -13.66 14.91
N ASN A 74 -10.39 -13.68 14.59
CA ASN A 74 -11.34 -14.72 15.01
C ASN A 74 -11.23 -16.04 14.21
N GLN A 75 -10.48 -16.05 13.10
CA GLN A 75 -10.46 -17.20 12.20
C GLN A 75 -9.52 -18.32 12.66
N TYR A 76 -8.49 -18.00 13.46
CA TYR A 76 -7.42 -18.94 13.84
C TYR A 76 -6.96 -18.79 15.30
N GLN A 77 -7.90 -18.49 16.21
CA GLN A 77 -7.58 -18.30 17.62
C GLN A 77 -7.11 -19.59 18.26
N ILE A 78 -6.07 -19.49 19.08
CA ILE A 78 -5.60 -20.59 19.91
C ILE A 78 -6.34 -20.48 21.24
N ILE A 79 -7.38 -21.27 21.44
CA ILE A 79 -8.08 -21.35 22.74
C ILE A 79 -7.10 -21.99 23.73
N ARG A 80 -6.73 -21.25 24.78
CA ARG A 80 -5.89 -21.73 25.88
C ARG A 80 -6.79 -22.14 27.04
N ASP A 81 -7.42 -23.30 26.94
CA ASP A 81 -8.03 -23.94 28.11
C ASP A 81 -6.98 -24.76 28.86
N GLY A 82 -7.01 -24.68 30.18
CA GLY A 82 -5.91 -25.01 31.09
C GLY A 82 -5.22 -26.36 30.82
N GLY A 83 -3.91 -26.29 30.52
CA GLY A 83 -2.95 -27.38 30.75
C GLY A 83 -2.43 -28.11 29.51
N THR A 84 -3.21 -28.22 28.43
CA THR A 84 -2.79 -28.95 27.22
C THR A 84 -3.29 -28.26 25.95
N THR A 85 -2.47 -27.41 25.35
CA THR A 85 -2.75 -26.83 24.02
C THR A 85 -2.41 -27.84 22.92
N SER A 86 -3.31 -28.75 22.59
CA SER A 86 -3.26 -29.50 21.33
C SER A 86 -4.19 -28.83 20.32
N VAL A 87 -3.94 -27.56 20.00
CA VAL A 87 -4.49 -27.00 18.77
C VAL A 87 -3.69 -27.65 17.66
N GLU A 88 -4.33 -28.52 16.87
CA GLU A 88 -3.74 -29.07 15.65
C GLU A 88 -3.52 -27.91 14.67
N VAL A 89 -2.36 -27.28 14.80
CA VAL A 89 -1.89 -26.26 13.86
C VAL A 89 -1.56 -27.01 12.57
N PRO A 90 -2.21 -26.68 11.43
CA PRO A 90 -1.93 -27.38 10.17
C PRO A 90 -0.44 -27.30 9.83
N ALA A 91 0.09 -28.36 9.23
CA ALA A 91 1.52 -28.44 8.91
C ALA A 91 2.01 -27.19 8.13
N GLY A 92 3.09 -26.59 8.61
CA GLY A 92 3.69 -25.38 8.01
C GLY A 92 3.11 -24.05 8.48
N TRP A 93 2.10 -24.04 9.34
CA TRP A 93 1.61 -22.83 9.99
C TRP A 93 2.48 -22.47 11.19
N THR A 94 2.57 -21.19 11.50
CA THR A 94 3.34 -20.68 12.65
C THR A 94 2.42 -19.92 13.59
N ILE A 95 2.89 -19.59 14.80
CA ILE A 95 2.07 -18.89 15.80
C ILE A 95 2.53 -17.43 15.91
N CYS A 96 1.58 -16.49 15.94
CA CYS A 96 1.85 -15.11 16.27
C CYS A 96 1.50 -14.84 17.74
N ASN A 97 2.49 -14.63 18.59
CA ASN A 97 2.28 -14.35 20.02
C ASN A 97 1.56 -13.02 20.27
N LYS A 98 1.77 -12.01 19.40
CA LYS A 98 1.13 -10.69 19.53
C LYS A 98 -0.36 -10.70 19.20
N CYS A 99 -0.76 -11.53 18.24
CA CYS A 99 -2.16 -11.67 17.83
C CYS A 99 -2.86 -12.87 18.50
N ALA A 100 -2.11 -13.72 19.22
CA ALA A 100 -2.58 -14.97 19.82
C ALA A 100 -3.33 -15.89 18.83
N MET A 101 -2.77 -16.03 17.62
CA MET A 101 -3.40 -16.79 16.53
C MET A 101 -2.37 -17.60 15.73
N ALA A 102 -2.82 -18.68 15.11
CA ALA A 102 -2.06 -19.37 14.09
C ALA A 102 -2.07 -18.54 12.78
N ARG A 103 -0.92 -18.48 12.10
CA ARG A 103 -0.73 -17.74 10.85
C ARG A 103 -0.31 -18.71 9.73
N PRO A 104 -0.89 -18.58 8.53
CA PRO A 104 -0.56 -19.42 7.38
C PRO A 104 0.88 -19.19 6.91
N PRO A 105 1.44 -20.08 6.09
CA PRO A 105 2.75 -19.91 5.47
C PRO A 105 2.88 -18.54 4.79
N ARG A 106 4.04 -17.90 4.91
CA ARG A 106 4.36 -16.56 4.37
C ARG A 106 3.57 -15.40 4.98
N ALA A 107 2.75 -15.61 6.02
CA ALA A 107 2.14 -14.50 6.74
C ALA A 107 3.09 -13.97 7.82
N HIS A 108 3.17 -12.65 7.94
CA HIS A 108 3.98 -11.98 8.96
C HIS A 108 3.15 -10.96 9.74
N HIS A 109 3.58 -10.66 10.97
CA HIS A 109 2.94 -9.65 11.79
C HIS A 109 3.58 -8.29 11.52
N CYS A 110 2.81 -7.35 10.99
CA CYS A 110 3.25 -5.97 10.85
C CYS A 110 3.07 -5.24 12.18
N ARG A 111 4.17 -4.72 12.74
CA ARG A 111 4.14 -3.94 13.98
C ARG A 111 3.39 -2.61 13.79
N VAL A 112 3.53 -1.98 12.63
CA VAL A 112 2.91 -0.68 12.31
C VAL A 112 1.40 -0.84 12.13
N CYS A 113 0.95 -1.81 11.33
CA CYS A 113 -0.47 -2.08 11.14
C CYS A 113 -1.15 -2.77 12.35
N ASN A 114 -0.36 -3.36 13.25
CA ASN A 114 -0.78 -4.15 14.41
C ASN A 114 -1.70 -5.34 14.04
N SER A 115 -1.36 -6.01 12.94
CA SER A 115 -2.13 -7.10 12.35
C SER A 115 -1.21 -8.10 11.66
N CYS A 116 -1.66 -9.35 11.56
CA CYS A 116 -1.03 -10.34 10.68
C CYS A 116 -1.53 -10.14 9.25
N VAL A 117 -0.59 -10.14 8.30
CA VAL A 117 -0.85 -9.88 6.88
C VAL A 117 -0.41 -11.10 6.07
N LYS A 118 -1.25 -11.57 5.15
CA LYS A 118 -0.96 -12.68 4.25
C LYS A 118 0.11 -12.26 3.24
N ARG A 119 1.12 -13.12 3.00
CA ARG A 119 2.20 -12.86 2.03
C ARG A 119 2.83 -11.47 2.22
N MET A 120 3.06 -11.09 3.47
CA MET A 120 3.62 -9.79 3.78
C MET A 120 5.08 -9.73 3.33
N ASP A 121 5.40 -8.76 2.46
CA ASP A 121 6.78 -8.46 2.08
C ASP A 121 7.38 -7.46 3.07
N HIS A 122 6.86 -6.24 3.09
CA HIS A 122 7.28 -5.17 4.00
C HIS A 122 6.16 -4.15 4.24
N HIS A 123 6.33 -3.33 5.28
CA HIS A 123 5.51 -2.13 5.47
C HIS A 123 6.23 -0.97 4.78
N CYS A 124 5.62 -0.43 3.72
CA CYS A 124 6.08 0.80 3.10
C CYS A 124 5.54 1.97 3.94
N PRO A 125 6.40 2.83 4.50
CA PRO A 125 5.96 4.06 5.14
C PRO A 125 5.33 4.97 4.10
#